data_AF-A0A9X3KUY7-F1
#
_entry.id   AF-A0A9X3KUY7-F1
#
_cell.length_a   1.000
_cell.length_b   1.000
_cell.length_c   1.000
_cell.angle_alpha   90.00
_cell.angle_beta   90.00
_cell.angle_gamma   90.00
#
_symmetry.space_group_name_H-M   'P 1'
#
loop_
_entity.id
_entity.type
_entity.pdbx_description
1 polymer ?
#
loop_
_entity_poly.entity_id
_entity_poly.type
_entity_poly.pdbx_seq_one_letter_code
_entity_poly.pdbx_strand_id
1 'polypeptide(L)'
;MKDTIQAQRIPISEEGALVLIADVHSNIAALDAVIAETGGRRVFVCAGDITGYYTEPNEVCEKLREMSAICIKGNHDKYVLGELEYPSSREEKYRVTENRKTLTAENRNWLACLPDQATLLVSPAFAGEADQPVEICIAHGSPRDIEEYIYPDTPIDFLTRDEPGFLVLGHTHHPMWRQAGALQVINPGSVGQVRDRKPGASYATLMPFSGKVEFHRAYYDVPTYQSHLTHEGVHSSMVQILSRS
;
A
#
# COMPACT_ATOMS: atom_id res chain seq x y z
N MET A 1 -19.39 -13.12 -1.02
CA MET A 1 -18.97 -12.87 0.36
C MET A 1 -17.59 -12.25 0.25
N LYS A 2 -17.44 -10.96 0.55
CA LYS A 2 -16.14 -10.29 0.40
C LYS A 2 -15.24 -10.83 1.52
N ASP A 3 -14.16 -11.52 1.14
CA ASP A 3 -13.17 -12.07 2.07
C ASP A 3 -12.50 -10.91 2.83
N THR A 4 -13.14 -10.53 3.93
CA THR A 4 -12.64 -9.58 4.92
C THR A 4 -11.90 -10.41 5.96
N ILE A 5 -10.61 -10.14 6.18
CA ILE A 5 -9.92 -10.73 7.33
C ILE A 5 -10.68 -10.31 8.60
N GLN A 6 -10.98 -11.28 9.46
CA GLN A 6 -11.47 -11.04 10.82
C GLN A 6 -10.45 -10.21 11.59
N ALA A 7 -10.94 -9.28 12.41
CA ALA A 7 -10.16 -8.37 13.23
C ALA A 7 -8.89 -9.03 13.82
N GLN A 8 -7.70 -8.64 13.34
CA GLN A 8 -6.44 -9.16 13.84
C GLN A 8 -5.96 -8.31 15.01
N ARG A 9 -5.73 -8.92 16.18
CA ARG A 9 -5.12 -8.21 17.32
C ARG A 9 -3.62 -8.07 17.12
N ILE A 10 -3.11 -6.84 17.18
CA ILE A 10 -1.69 -6.54 17.04
C ILE A 10 -1.22 -5.81 18.31
N PRO A 11 -0.40 -6.46 19.15
CA PRO A 11 0.26 -5.77 20.24
C PRO A 11 1.42 -4.95 19.68
N ILE A 12 1.45 -3.65 19.97
CA ILE A 12 2.59 -2.78 19.66
C ILE A 12 3.01 -2.00 20.92
N SER A 13 4.28 -1.59 21.01
CA SER A 13 4.70 -0.71 22.09
C SER A 13 3.93 0.62 22.05
N GLU A 14 3.86 1.36 23.15
CA GLU A 14 3.22 2.68 23.16
C GLU A 14 3.89 3.67 22.19
N GLU A 15 5.20 3.51 21.98
CA GLU A 15 5.99 4.23 20.97
C GLU A 15 5.92 3.58 19.57
N GLY A 16 5.24 2.44 19.45
CA GLY A 16 5.21 1.60 18.27
C GLY A 16 4.40 2.26 17.17
N ALA A 17 5.08 2.86 16.20
CA ALA A 17 4.43 3.36 15.01
C ALA A 17 4.27 2.22 13.97
N LEU A 18 3.10 2.15 13.36
CA LEU A 18 2.87 1.35 12.15
C LEU A 18 3.46 2.09 10.96
N VAL A 19 4.07 1.36 10.03
CA VAL A 19 4.51 1.91 8.74
C VAL A 19 3.45 1.57 7.70
N LEU A 20 2.80 2.60 7.17
CA LEU A 20 1.76 2.48 6.15
C LEU A 20 2.39 2.69 4.77
N ILE A 21 2.23 1.71 3.89
CA ILE A 21 2.67 1.76 2.49
C ILE A 21 1.52 1.35 1.56
N ALA A 22 1.61 1.74 0.29
CA ALA A 22 0.71 1.33 -0.78
C ALA A 22 1.42 1.48 -2.14
N ASP A 23 0.83 0.90 -3.18
CA ASP A 23 1.20 1.13 -4.58
C ASP A 23 2.71 0.92 -4.82
N VAL A 24 3.22 -0.24 -4.38
CA VAL A 24 4.64 -0.63 -4.51
C VAL A 24 4.97 -0.98 -5.96
N HIS A 25 4.02 -1.60 -6.67
CA HIS A 25 4.08 -1.82 -8.11
C HIS A 25 5.35 -2.50 -8.60
N SER A 26 5.76 -3.59 -7.95
CA SER A 26 6.97 -4.32 -8.36
C SER A 26 8.24 -3.44 -8.35
N ASN A 27 8.28 -2.32 -7.61
CA ASN A 27 9.44 -1.45 -7.49
C ASN A 27 10.27 -1.81 -6.26
N ILE A 28 11.15 -2.80 -6.40
CA ILE A 28 11.97 -3.27 -5.28
C ILE A 28 12.93 -2.19 -4.76
N ALA A 29 13.49 -1.36 -5.65
CA ALA A 29 14.43 -0.30 -5.27
C ALA A 29 13.78 0.74 -4.34
N ALA A 30 12.54 1.12 -4.62
CA ALA A 30 11.78 2.02 -3.77
C ALA A 30 11.38 1.37 -2.44
N LEU A 31 10.97 0.10 -2.46
CA LEU A 31 10.60 -0.63 -1.24
C LEU A 31 11.79 -0.78 -0.30
N ASP A 32 12.96 -1.19 -0.82
CA ASP A 32 14.19 -1.33 -0.04
C ASP A 32 14.60 -0.01 0.63
N ALA A 33 14.42 1.12 -0.06
CA ALA A 33 14.69 2.43 0.53
C ALA A 33 13.76 2.75 1.72
N VAL A 34 12.46 2.44 1.62
CA VAL A 34 11.50 2.62 2.72
C VAL A 34 11.86 1.72 3.92
N ILE A 35 12.25 0.47 3.65
CA ILE A 35 12.65 -0.48 4.69
C ILE A 35 13.91 0.00 5.41
N ALA A 36 14.89 0.51 4.66
CA ALA A 36 16.13 1.06 5.22
C ALA A 36 15.87 2.27 6.14
N GLU A 37 15.05 3.23 5.72
CA GLU A 37 14.70 4.43 6.50
C GLU A 37 13.97 4.10 7.81
N THR A 38 13.16 3.04 7.82
CA THR A 38 12.37 2.64 8.99
C THR A 38 13.09 1.67 9.93
N GLY A 39 14.30 1.23 9.55
CA GLY A 39 15.12 0.31 10.34
C GLY A 39 14.57 -1.11 10.46
N GLY A 40 13.61 -1.50 9.60
CA GLY A 40 13.10 -2.87 9.44
C GLY A 40 12.39 -3.53 10.64
N ARG A 41 12.23 -2.83 11.77
CA ARG A 41 11.70 -3.39 13.04
C ARG A 41 10.26 -2.97 13.37
N ARG A 42 9.60 -2.26 12.45
CA ARG A 42 8.23 -1.78 12.64
C ARG A 42 7.24 -2.71 11.95
N VAL A 43 5.99 -2.69 12.40
CA VAL A 43 4.91 -3.42 11.72
C VAL A 43 4.54 -2.65 10.45
N PHE A 44 4.67 -3.31 9.31
CA PHE A 44 4.27 -2.77 8.01
C PHE A 44 2.84 -3.15 7.68
N VAL A 45 2.09 -2.18 7.17
CA VAL A 45 0.74 -2.35 6.63
C VAL A 45 0.73 -1.85 5.19
N CYS A 46 0.48 -2.76 4.25
CA CYS A 46 0.43 -2.48 2.81
C CYS A 46 -1.01 -2.47 2.31
N ALA A 47 -1.45 -1.32 1.80
CA ALA A 47 -2.79 -1.12 1.25
C ALA A 47 -2.93 -1.55 -0.23
N GLY A 48 -2.14 -2.54 -0.66
CA GLY A 48 -2.26 -3.17 -1.97
C GLY A 48 -1.44 -2.53 -3.08
N ASP A 49 -1.64 -3.07 -4.29
CA ASP A 49 -0.85 -2.80 -5.49
C ASP A 49 0.63 -3.11 -5.25
N ILE A 50 0.84 -4.34 -4.81
CA ILE A 50 2.16 -4.95 -4.62
C ILE A 50 2.83 -5.14 -5.97
N THR A 51 2.05 -5.54 -6.97
CA THR A 51 2.49 -5.87 -8.34
C THR A 51 2.01 -4.83 -9.37
N GLY A 52 2.45 -4.99 -10.62
CA GLY A 52 2.06 -4.15 -11.75
C GLY A 52 3.09 -3.07 -12.07
N TYR A 53 2.99 -2.46 -13.26
CA TYR A 53 3.86 -1.43 -13.85
C TYR A 53 5.36 -1.73 -14.01
N TYR A 54 6.04 -2.27 -13.01
CA TYR A 54 7.48 -2.51 -13.05
C TYR A 54 7.81 -4.01 -12.99
N THR A 55 9.06 -4.34 -12.73
CA THR A 55 9.70 -5.55 -13.25
C THR A 55 10.06 -6.58 -12.19
N GLU A 56 9.99 -6.23 -10.89
CA GLU A 56 10.43 -7.09 -9.78
C GLU A 56 9.26 -7.56 -8.86
N PRO A 57 8.20 -8.20 -9.38
CA PRO A 57 7.07 -8.61 -8.54
C PRO A 57 7.45 -9.68 -7.52
N ASN A 58 8.40 -10.57 -7.83
CA ASN A 58 8.78 -11.66 -6.92
C ASN A 58 9.56 -11.13 -5.73
N GLU A 59 10.54 -10.27 -5.99
CA GLU A 59 11.40 -9.66 -5.00
C GLU A 59 10.57 -8.82 -4.02
N VAL A 60 9.58 -8.08 -4.52
CA VAL A 60 8.63 -7.34 -3.69
C VAL A 60 7.76 -8.28 -2.86
N CYS A 61 7.18 -9.33 -3.45
CA CYS A 61 6.39 -10.32 -2.71
C CYS A 61 7.22 -10.97 -1.59
N GLU A 62 8.42 -11.43 -1.91
CA GLU A 62 9.35 -12.08 -1.01
C GLU A 62 9.73 -11.15 0.15
N LYS A 63 10.08 -9.90 -0.15
CA LYS A 63 10.44 -8.91 0.88
C LYS A 63 9.29 -8.65 1.87
N LEU A 64 8.07 -8.47 1.36
CA LEU A 64 6.90 -8.25 2.21
C LEU A 64 6.56 -9.48 3.06
N ARG A 65 6.75 -10.69 2.52
CA ARG A 65 6.60 -11.96 3.25
C ARG A 65 7.65 -12.13 4.33
N GLU A 66 8.92 -11.92 4.02
CA GLU A 66 10.05 -12.01 4.95
C GLU A 66 9.84 -11.10 6.17
N MET A 67 9.33 -9.89 5.93
CA MET A 67 9.04 -8.91 6.97
C MET A 67 7.71 -9.14 7.69
N SER A 68 6.94 -10.17 7.30
CA SER A 68 5.60 -10.42 7.81
C SER A 68 4.68 -9.19 7.72
N ALA A 69 4.80 -8.43 6.62
CA ALA A 69 3.97 -7.26 6.39
C ALA A 69 2.50 -7.66 6.25
N ILE A 70 1.61 -6.89 6.87
CA ILE A 70 0.17 -7.07 6.75
C ILE A 70 -0.27 -6.44 5.44
N CYS A 71 -0.70 -7.26 4.49
CA CYS A 71 -1.00 -6.81 3.14
C CYS A 71 -2.44 -7.13 2.75
N ILE A 72 -3.08 -6.25 1.99
CA ILE A 72 -4.29 -6.52 1.21
C ILE A 72 -3.94 -6.50 -0.28
N LYS A 73 -4.84 -7.01 -1.13
CA LYS A 73 -4.72 -6.86 -2.59
C LYS A 73 -5.15 -5.46 -3.04
N GLY A 74 -4.44 -4.90 -4.01
CA GLY A 74 -4.92 -3.78 -4.83
C GLY A 74 -5.53 -4.25 -6.14
N ASN A 75 -5.97 -3.31 -6.99
CA ASN A 75 -6.57 -3.68 -8.27
C ASN A 75 -5.56 -4.31 -9.23
N HIS A 76 -4.28 -3.89 -9.23
CA HIS A 76 -3.24 -4.52 -10.04
C HIS A 76 -2.93 -5.95 -9.62
N ASP A 77 -2.95 -6.21 -8.31
CA ASP A 77 -2.80 -7.58 -7.80
C ASP A 77 -3.94 -8.47 -8.30
N LYS A 78 -5.18 -7.96 -8.28
CA LYS A 78 -6.35 -8.66 -8.82
C LYS A 78 -6.28 -8.83 -10.34
N TYR A 79 -5.79 -7.83 -11.07
CA TYR A 79 -5.54 -7.96 -12.52
C TYR A 79 -4.54 -9.09 -12.78
N VAL A 80 -3.41 -9.12 -12.08
CA VAL A 80 -2.36 -10.13 -12.26
C VAL A 80 -2.87 -11.53 -11.90
N LEU A 81 -3.72 -11.66 -10.87
CA LEU A 81 -4.35 -12.93 -10.50
C LEU A 81 -5.45 -13.37 -11.47
N GLY A 82 -6.02 -12.45 -12.26
CA GLY A 82 -7.14 -12.70 -13.17
C GLY A 82 -8.51 -12.63 -12.48
N GLU A 83 -8.58 -11.98 -11.33
CA GLU A 83 -9.79 -11.78 -10.53
C GLU A 83 -10.56 -10.51 -10.93
N LEU A 84 -9.90 -9.60 -11.62
CA LEU A 84 -10.47 -8.34 -12.10
C LEU A 84 -9.99 -8.10 -13.54
N GLU A 85 -10.88 -7.56 -14.37
CA GLU A 85 -10.55 -7.19 -15.75
C GLU A 85 -9.93 -5.79 -15.79
N TYR A 86 -9.02 -5.57 -16.74
CA TYR A 86 -8.47 -4.25 -17.03
C TYR A 86 -8.57 -3.98 -18.54
N PRO A 87 -8.62 -2.72 -18.98
CA PRO A 87 -8.66 -2.40 -20.40
C PRO A 87 -7.36 -2.86 -21.08
N SER A 88 -7.46 -3.67 -22.14
CA SER A 88 -6.30 -4.18 -22.89
C SER A 88 -5.42 -3.05 -23.46
N SER A 89 -6.00 -1.87 -23.72
CA SER A 89 -5.28 -0.66 -24.13
C SER A 89 -4.30 -0.12 -23.08
N ARG A 90 -4.39 -0.59 -21.83
CA ARG A 90 -3.48 -0.24 -20.74
C ARG A 90 -2.32 -1.21 -20.60
N GLU A 91 -2.32 -2.33 -21.32
CA GLU A 91 -1.40 -3.43 -21.05
C GLU A 91 0.08 -3.02 -21.15
N GLU A 92 0.45 -2.23 -22.16
CA GLU A 92 1.82 -1.73 -22.30
C GLU A 92 2.32 -0.94 -21.08
N LYS A 93 1.41 -0.34 -20.32
CA LYS A 93 1.71 0.44 -19.11
C LYS A 93 1.57 -0.39 -17.85
N TYR A 94 0.49 -1.15 -17.72
CA TYR A 94 0.20 -1.92 -16.51
C TYR A 94 1.06 -3.18 -16.41
N ARG A 95 1.54 -3.71 -17.55
CA ARG A 95 2.39 -4.90 -17.64
C ARG A 95 1.83 -6.08 -16.87
N VAL A 96 0.52 -6.30 -16.97
CA VAL A 96 -0.17 -7.33 -16.18
C VAL A 96 0.27 -8.72 -16.66
N THR A 97 0.36 -8.94 -17.97
CA THR A 97 0.78 -10.22 -18.55
C THR A 97 2.24 -10.51 -18.23
N GLU A 98 3.14 -9.54 -18.32
CA GLU A 98 4.54 -9.69 -17.94
C GLU A 98 4.67 -10.02 -16.45
N ASN A 99 4.03 -9.24 -15.57
CA ASN A 99 4.06 -9.53 -14.13
C ASN A 99 3.49 -10.92 -13.81
N ARG A 100 2.39 -11.33 -14.46
CA ARG A 100 1.80 -12.66 -14.31
C ARG A 100 2.74 -13.77 -14.78
N LYS A 101 3.51 -13.57 -15.85
CA LYS A 101 4.50 -14.53 -16.35
C LYS A 101 5.73 -14.62 -15.43
N THR A 102 6.15 -13.49 -14.87
CA THR A 102 7.32 -13.41 -14.01
C THR A 102 7.06 -14.00 -12.63
N LEU A 103 5.86 -13.83 -12.07
CA LEU A 103 5.51 -14.34 -10.74
C LEU A 103 5.75 -15.85 -10.62
N THR A 104 6.49 -16.25 -9.58
CA THR A 104 6.61 -17.66 -9.21
C THR A 104 5.27 -18.21 -8.73
N ALA A 105 5.09 -19.52 -8.82
CA ALA A 105 3.88 -20.17 -8.31
C ALA A 105 3.68 -19.90 -6.81
N GLU A 106 4.76 -19.84 -6.04
CA GLU A 106 4.73 -19.56 -4.61
C GLU A 106 4.23 -18.13 -4.32
N ASN A 107 4.82 -17.12 -4.97
CA ASN A 107 4.42 -15.73 -4.77
C ASN A 107 3.02 -15.46 -5.30
N ARG A 108 2.63 -16.10 -6.42
CA ARG A 108 1.25 -16.03 -6.92
C ARG A 108 0.25 -16.61 -5.92
N ASN A 109 0.55 -17.77 -5.33
CA ASN A 109 -0.33 -18.39 -4.33
C ASN A 109 -0.42 -17.54 -3.06
N TRP A 110 0.69 -16.96 -2.61
CA TRP A 110 0.68 -16.02 -1.48
C TRP A 110 -0.18 -14.79 -1.78
N LEU A 111 0.00 -14.16 -2.95
CA LEU A 111 -0.76 -13.00 -3.38
C LEU A 111 -2.26 -13.30 -3.44
N ALA A 112 -2.64 -14.48 -3.96
CA ALA A 112 -4.04 -14.94 -4.01
C ALA A 112 -4.67 -15.16 -2.62
N CYS A 113 -3.87 -15.47 -1.60
CA CYS A 113 -4.33 -15.64 -0.23
C CYS A 113 -4.50 -14.32 0.53
N LEU A 114 -3.98 -13.20 0.02
CA LEU A 114 -4.21 -11.90 0.64
C LEU A 114 -5.69 -11.54 0.56
N PRO A 115 -6.26 -10.84 1.55
CA PRO A 115 -7.65 -10.40 1.49
C PRO A 115 -7.84 -9.20 0.58
N ASP A 116 -9.09 -8.86 0.27
CA ASP A 116 -9.42 -7.61 -0.44
C ASP A 116 -9.41 -6.41 0.51
N GLN A 117 -9.77 -6.64 1.77
CA GLN A 117 -9.83 -5.63 2.84
C GLN A 117 -9.47 -6.29 4.17
N ALA A 118 -8.95 -5.50 5.10
CA ALA A 118 -8.60 -5.98 6.44
C ALA A 118 -9.00 -4.97 7.51
N THR A 119 -9.33 -5.49 8.70
CA THR A 119 -9.50 -4.69 9.90
C THR A 119 -8.49 -5.15 10.94
N LEU A 120 -7.73 -4.23 11.50
CA LEU A 120 -6.77 -4.47 12.57
C LEU A 120 -7.30 -3.84 13.86
N LEU A 121 -7.17 -4.59 14.96
CA LEU A 121 -7.45 -4.11 16.31
C LEU A 121 -6.11 -3.96 17.02
N VAL A 122 -5.70 -2.72 17.24
CA VAL A 122 -4.38 -2.41 17.76
C VAL A 122 -4.48 -2.01 19.23
N SER A 123 -3.74 -2.70 20.08
CA SER A 123 -3.70 -2.45 21.52
C SER A 123 -2.26 -2.22 21.97
N PRO A 124 -2.03 -1.39 23.01
CA PRO A 124 -0.74 -1.34 23.66
C PRO A 124 -0.31 -2.73 24.13
N ALA A 125 0.98 -3.04 24.09
CA ALA A 125 1.50 -4.35 24.50
C ALA A 125 1.17 -4.73 25.96
N PHE A 126 0.92 -3.74 26.82
CA PHE A 126 0.56 -3.90 28.24
C PHE A 126 -0.93 -3.68 28.51
N ALA A 127 -1.75 -3.57 27.47
CA ALA A 127 -3.19 -3.35 27.60
C ALA A 127 -3.89 -4.51 28.31
N GLY A 128 -4.77 -4.18 29.25
CA GLY A 128 -5.65 -5.15 29.91
C GLY A 128 -6.90 -5.46 29.08
N GLU A 129 -7.74 -6.39 29.56
CA GLU A 129 -8.99 -6.75 28.87
C GLU A 129 -10.01 -5.60 28.78
N ALA A 130 -9.87 -4.58 29.64
CA ALA A 130 -10.75 -3.41 29.68
C ALA A 130 -10.36 -2.32 28.67
N ASP A 131 -9.14 -2.36 28.10
CA ASP A 131 -8.67 -1.36 27.16
C ASP A 131 -9.26 -1.61 25.78
N GLN A 132 -9.97 -0.60 25.26
CA GLN A 132 -10.55 -0.69 23.92
C GLN A 132 -9.45 -0.57 22.85
N PRO A 133 -9.35 -1.52 21.91
CA PRO A 133 -8.39 -1.45 20.83
C PRO A 133 -8.72 -0.31 19.86
N VAL A 134 -7.69 0.24 19.24
CA VAL A 134 -7.83 1.16 18.12
C VAL A 134 -8.14 0.35 16.86
N GLU A 135 -9.23 0.67 16.18
CA GLU A 135 -9.58 0.04 14.90
C GLU A 135 -8.90 0.73 13.72
N ILE A 136 -8.28 -0.08 12.86
CA ILE A 136 -7.67 0.35 11.60
C ILE A 136 -8.22 -0.51 10.47
N CYS A 137 -9.07 0.07 9.62
CA CYS A 137 -9.56 -0.53 8.40
C CYS A 137 -8.60 -0.24 7.24
N ILE A 138 -8.45 -1.20 6.33
CA ILE A 138 -7.56 -1.10 5.17
C ILE A 138 -8.37 -1.51 3.94
N ALA A 139 -8.40 -0.65 2.94
CA ALA A 139 -8.99 -0.90 1.63
C ALA A 139 -8.13 -0.22 0.56
N HIS A 140 -7.96 -0.80 -0.61
CA HIS A 140 -7.06 -0.20 -1.60
C HIS A 140 -7.63 1.08 -2.25
N GLY A 141 -8.80 1.00 -2.89
CA GLY A 141 -9.53 2.17 -3.39
C GLY A 141 -10.40 2.79 -2.30
N SER A 142 -11.65 2.33 -2.21
CA SER A 142 -12.56 2.63 -1.10
C SER A 142 -13.10 1.34 -0.46
N PRO A 143 -13.74 1.42 0.72
CA PRO A 143 -14.44 0.28 1.31
C PRO A 143 -15.55 -0.32 0.42
N ARG A 144 -16.07 0.46 -0.53
CA ARG A 144 -17.18 0.06 -1.40
C ARG A 144 -16.66 -0.63 -2.66
N ASP A 145 -15.62 -0.04 -3.26
CA ASP A 145 -15.07 -0.43 -4.55
C ASP A 145 -13.54 -0.26 -4.55
N ILE A 146 -12.83 -1.29 -4.99
CA ILE A 146 -11.37 -1.31 -5.05
C ILE A 146 -10.82 -0.36 -6.12
N GLU A 147 -11.62 -0.02 -7.14
CA GLU A 147 -11.20 0.87 -8.23
C GLU A 147 -11.64 2.33 -8.02
N GLU A 148 -12.36 2.65 -6.92
CA GLU A 148 -12.80 4.01 -6.61
C GLU A 148 -11.63 4.89 -6.13
N TYR A 149 -11.36 5.97 -6.86
CA TYR A 149 -10.33 6.95 -6.52
C TYR A 149 -10.83 7.96 -5.48
N ILE A 150 -10.16 8.02 -4.32
CA ILE A 150 -10.38 9.05 -3.30
C ILE A 150 -9.18 9.99 -3.25
N TYR A 151 -9.20 11.00 -4.11
CA TYR A 151 -8.17 12.04 -4.16
C TYR A 151 -8.26 13.01 -2.97
N PRO A 152 -7.20 13.80 -2.68
CA PRO A 152 -7.22 14.78 -1.60
C PRO A 152 -8.40 15.76 -1.61
N ASP A 153 -8.96 16.06 -2.77
CA ASP A 153 -10.10 16.96 -3.00
C ASP A 153 -11.45 16.24 -3.18
N THR A 154 -11.47 14.90 -3.22
CA THR A 154 -12.71 14.11 -3.36
C THR A 154 -13.59 14.26 -2.12
N PRO A 155 -14.90 14.55 -2.22
CA PRO A 155 -15.80 14.56 -1.06
C PRO A 155 -15.82 13.19 -0.35
N ILE A 156 -15.69 13.18 0.97
CA ILE A 156 -15.58 11.94 1.79
C ILE A 156 -16.69 11.80 2.84
N ASP A 157 -17.76 12.59 2.78
CA ASP A 157 -18.85 12.56 3.77
C ASP A 157 -19.50 11.18 3.88
N PHE A 158 -19.43 10.40 2.80
CA PHE A 158 -19.94 9.04 2.74
C PHE A 158 -19.14 8.02 3.57
N LEU A 159 -17.92 8.38 4.00
CA LEU A 159 -17.05 7.61 4.90
C LEU A 159 -17.25 7.98 6.37
N THR A 160 -18.15 8.92 6.67
CA THR A 160 -18.40 9.39 8.04
C THR A 160 -18.72 8.23 8.98
N ARG A 161 -18.05 8.23 10.14
CA ARG A 161 -18.33 7.33 11.26
C ARG A 161 -18.46 8.12 12.55
N ASP A 162 -19.27 7.62 13.47
CA ASP A 162 -19.44 8.20 14.81
C ASP A 162 -18.31 7.77 15.76
N GLU A 163 -17.79 6.55 15.59
CA GLU A 163 -16.72 5.98 16.40
C GLU A 163 -15.34 6.30 15.83
N PRO A 164 -14.33 6.61 16.70
CA PRO A 164 -12.98 6.91 16.25
C PRO A 164 -12.30 5.68 15.65
N GLY A 165 -11.47 5.91 14.65
CA GLY A 165 -10.67 4.87 14.01
C GLY A 165 -9.91 5.40 12.81
N PHE A 166 -9.22 4.51 12.13
CA PHE A 166 -8.45 4.82 10.94
C PHE A 166 -8.94 4.03 9.73
N LEU A 167 -8.92 4.66 8.56
CA LEU A 167 -9.10 4.01 7.26
C LEU A 167 -7.86 4.30 6.41
N VAL A 168 -7.10 3.27 6.08
CA VAL A 168 -5.91 3.35 5.23
C VAL A 168 -6.29 2.96 3.80
N LEU A 169 -6.01 3.86 2.86
CA LEU A 169 -6.25 3.76 1.42
C LEU A 169 -4.95 3.75 0.62
N GLY A 170 -5.02 3.41 -0.66
CA GLY A 170 -3.94 3.45 -1.66
C GLY A 170 -4.44 4.04 -2.99
N HIS A 171 -4.09 3.43 -4.13
CA HIS A 171 -4.71 3.60 -5.46
C HIS A 171 -4.49 4.95 -6.16
N THR A 172 -4.64 6.07 -5.47
CA THR A 172 -4.44 7.41 -6.05
C THR A 172 -2.97 7.77 -6.21
N HIS A 173 -2.10 7.18 -5.38
CA HIS A 173 -0.68 7.51 -5.26
C HIS A 173 -0.42 8.94 -4.72
N HIS A 174 -1.44 9.56 -4.12
CA HIS A 174 -1.36 10.89 -3.51
C HIS A 174 -1.45 10.78 -1.98
N PRO A 175 -0.44 11.28 -1.24
CA PRO A 175 -0.54 11.35 0.21
C PRO A 175 -1.74 12.18 0.64
N MET A 176 -2.53 11.66 1.56
CA MET A 176 -3.74 12.31 2.06
C MET A 176 -3.96 11.96 3.52
N TRP A 177 -4.31 12.94 4.33
CA TRP A 177 -4.87 12.71 5.66
C TRP A 177 -6.04 13.66 5.87
N ARG A 178 -7.23 13.08 6.03
CA ARG A 178 -8.50 13.82 6.17
C ARG A 178 -9.38 13.18 7.22
N GLN A 179 -10.35 13.94 7.70
CA GLN A 179 -11.32 13.49 8.70
C GLN A 179 -12.73 13.41 8.09
N ALA A 180 -13.45 12.32 8.38
CA ALA A 180 -14.86 12.11 8.06
C ALA A 180 -15.61 11.67 9.32
N GLY A 181 -16.29 12.60 10.00
CA GLY A 181 -16.80 12.35 11.35
C GLY A 181 -15.65 12.10 12.33
N ALA A 182 -15.69 10.98 13.06
CA ALA A 182 -14.62 10.52 13.93
C ALA A 182 -13.53 9.68 13.20
N LEU A 183 -13.76 9.29 11.94
CA LEU A 183 -12.82 8.50 11.15
C LEU A 183 -11.68 9.36 10.59
N GLN A 184 -10.45 8.90 10.76
CA GLN A 184 -9.26 9.45 10.10
C GLN A 184 -8.97 8.64 8.83
N VAL A 185 -9.10 9.25 7.65
CA VAL A 185 -8.83 8.65 6.35
C VAL A 185 -7.42 9.02 5.91
N ILE A 186 -6.57 8.02 5.69
CA ILE A 186 -5.16 8.17 5.38
C ILE A 186 -4.87 7.46 4.05
N ASN A 187 -4.13 8.11 3.16
CA ASN A 187 -3.46 7.49 2.03
C ASN A 187 -1.96 7.78 2.17
N PRO A 188 -1.07 6.78 2.29
CA PRO A 188 0.36 7.02 2.49
C PRO A 188 1.06 7.56 1.23
N GLY A 189 0.33 7.68 0.11
CA GLY A 189 0.89 7.86 -1.22
C GLY A 189 1.38 6.53 -1.78
N SER A 190 2.23 6.61 -2.80
CA SER A 190 2.80 5.43 -3.45
C SER A 190 4.27 5.25 -3.13
N VAL A 191 4.67 4.02 -2.84
CA VAL A 191 6.08 3.65 -2.74
C VAL A 191 6.71 3.63 -4.13
N GLY A 192 6.11 2.91 -5.08
CA GLY A 192 6.76 2.60 -6.35
C GLY A 192 6.53 3.60 -7.48
N GLN A 193 5.41 4.32 -7.48
CA GLN A 193 4.99 5.18 -8.58
C GLN A 193 4.31 6.46 -8.09
N VAL A 194 5.03 7.32 -7.39
CA VAL A 194 4.50 8.59 -6.88
C VAL A 194 3.86 9.45 -7.98
N ARG A 195 2.69 10.06 -7.69
CA ARG A 195 1.97 10.93 -8.64
C ARG A 195 1.75 12.37 -8.14
N ASP A 196 2.21 12.69 -6.94
CA ASP A 196 2.07 14.02 -6.33
C ASP A 196 3.18 15.01 -6.69
N ARG A 197 4.03 14.67 -7.67
CA ARG A 197 5.17 15.48 -8.16
C ARG A 197 6.16 15.85 -7.06
N LYS A 198 6.35 14.96 -6.07
CA LYS A 198 7.42 15.08 -5.08
C LYS A 198 8.38 13.90 -5.24
N PRO A 199 9.70 14.14 -5.23
CA PRO A 199 10.68 13.07 -5.36
C PRO A 199 10.67 12.16 -4.12
N GLY A 200 11.10 10.92 -4.33
CA GLY A 200 11.22 9.89 -3.29
C GLY A 200 9.92 9.11 -3.07
N ALA A 201 10.08 7.83 -2.76
CA ALA A 201 9.00 6.91 -2.41
C ALA A 201 8.21 7.46 -1.22
N SER A 202 6.88 7.47 -1.32
CA SER A 202 6.00 8.00 -0.28
C SER A 202 5.52 6.88 0.64
N TYR A 203 5.54 7.16 1.94
CA TYR A 203 4.95 6.31 2.97
C TYR A 203 4.49 7.16 4.15
N ALA A 204 3.76 6.57 5.10
CA ALA A 204 3.37 7.24 6.33
C ALA A 204 3.69 6.41 7.58
N THR A 205 3.86 7.07 8.71
CA THR A 205 3.87 6.42 10.02
C THR A 205 2.63 6.82 10.81
N LEU A 206 1.96 5.84 11.40
CA LEU A 206 0.79 6.04 12.26
C LEU A 206 1.13 5.63 13.69
N MET A 207 0.97 6.56 14.63
CA MET A 207 0.95 6.29 16.07
C MET A 207 -0.52 6.17 16.51
N PRO A 208 -1.09 4.96 16.56
CA PRO A 208 -2.55 4.79 16.67
C PRO A 208 -3.13 5.32 17.99
N PHE A 209 -2.36 5.30 19.08
CA PHE A 209 -2.84 5.75 20.40
C PHE A 209 -2.82 7.27 20.59
N SER A 210 -1.92 7.98 19.91
CA SER A 210 -1.90 9.45 19.90
C SER A 210 -2.66 10.05 18.73
N GLY A 211 -3.02 9.22 17.75
CA GLY A 211 -3.64 9.63 16.48
C GLY A 211 -2.70 10.42 15.55
N LYS A 212 -1.41 10.46 15.84
CA LYS A 212 -0.43 11.20 15.05
C LYS A 212 -0.08 10.44 13.77
N VAL A 213 -0.20 11.13 12.62
CA VAL A 213 0.20 10.64 11.29
C VAL A 213 1.31 11.53 10.76
N GLU A 214 2.39 10.92 10.26
CA GLU A 214 3.49 11.65 9.60
C GLU A 214 3.77 11.04 8.23
N PHE A 215 3.93 11.89 7.22
CA PHE A 215 4.28 11.51 5.86
C PHE A 215 5.77 11.65 5.64
N HIS A 216 6.36 10.67 4.98
CA HIS A 216 7.81 10.55 4.81
C HIS A 216 8.17 10.34 3.33
N ARG A 217 9.45 10.55 3.02
CA ARG A 217 10.03 10.26 1.71
C ARG A 217 11.30 9.46 1.86
N ALA A 218 11.34 8.28 1.24
CA ALA A 218 12.55 7.50 1.10
C ALA A 218 13.14 7.72 -0.30
N TYR A 219 14.39 8.15 -0.35
CA TYR A 219 15.09 8.41 -1.62
C TYR A 219 15.86 7.17 -2.05
N TYR A 220 15.82 6.89 -3.35
CA TYR A 220 16.57 5.81 -4.00
C TYR A 220 17.16 6.32 -5.31
N ASP A 221 18.08 5.56 -5.91
CA ASP A 221 18.74 5.93 -7.16
C ASP A 221 17.78 5.77 -8.36
N VAL A 222 16.92 6.78 -8.54
CA VAL A 222 15.95 6.85 -9.65
C VAL A 222 16.64 6.77 -11.01
N PRO A 223 17.74 7.50 -11.31
CA PRO A 223 18.43 7.36 -12.61
C PRO A 223 18.89 5.94 -12.93
N THR A 224 19.49 5.23 -11.96
CA THR A 224 19.89 3.84 -12.15
C THR A 224 18.69 2.94 -12.38
N TYR A 225 17.63 3.09 -11.57
CA TYR A 225 16.41 2.30 -11.74
C TYR A 225 15.68 2.60 -13.06
N GLN A 226 15.63 3.86 -13.51
CA GLN A 226 15.09 4.22 -14.83
C GLN A 226 15.86 3.58 -15.98
N SER A 227 17.19 3.49 -15.86
CA SER A 227 18.04 2.84 -16.86
C SER A 227 17.74 1.34 -16.93
N HIS A 228 17.57 0.69 -15.77
CA HIS A 228 17.13 -0.69 -15.66
C HIS A 228 15.75 -0.92 -16.30
N LEU A 229 14.73 -0.14 -15.93
CA LEU A 229 13.39 -0.25 -16.51
C LEU A 229 13.37 -0.04 -18.03
N THR A 230 14.22 0.86 -18.53
CA THR A 230 14.36 1.08 -19.98
C THR A 230 14.94 -0.16 -20.67
N HIS A 231 15.92 -0.82 -20.05
CA HIS A 231 16.49 -2.06 -20.57
C HIS A 231 15.45 -3.20 -20.60
N GLU A 232 14.62 -3.29 -19.55
CA GLU A 232 13.50 -4.26 -19.43
C GLU A 232 12.27 -3.94 -20.31
N GLY A 233 12.37 -2.89 -21.14
CA GLY A 233 11.34 -2.51 -22.09
C GLY A 233 10.07 -1.97 -21.44
N VAL A 234 10.17 -1.34 -20.26
CA VAL A 234 9.05 -0.66 -19.62
C VAL A 234 8.65 0.58 -20.43
N HIS A 235 7.34 0.79 -20.61
CA HIS A 235 6.83 1.90 -21.41
C HIS A 235 7.38 3.24 -20.90
N SER A 236 7.89 4.08 -21.83
CA SER A 236 8.64 5.30 -21.52
C SER A 236 7.93 6.25 -20.56
N SER A 237 6.61 6.41 -20.68
CA SER A 237 5.84 7.25 -19.75
C SER A 237 5.84 6.75 -18.31
N MET A 238 5.97 5.44 -18.09
CA MET A 238 6.05 4.83 -16.75
C MET A 238 7.47 4.95 -16.19
N VAL A 239 8.50 4.93 -17.04
CA VAL A 239 9.88 5.25 -16.61
C VAL A 239 10.00 6.71 -16.19
N GLN A 240 9.48 7.62 -17.03
CA GLN A 240 9.56 9.07 -16.81
C GLN A 240 8.78 9.56 -15.59
N ILE A 241 7.76 8.82 -15.13
CA ILE A 241 6.94 9.25 -14.00
C ILE A 241 7.76 9.32 -12.70
N LEU A 242 8.79 8.47 -12.57
CA LEU A 242 9.62 8.34 -11.37
C LEU A 242 10.46 9.60 -11.06
N SER A 243 10.70 10.43 -12.07
CA SER A 243 11.49 11.66 -11.94
C SER A 243 10.65 12.93 -12.11
N ARG A 244 9.31 12.84 -12.03
CA ARG A 244 8.43 14.02 -12.10
C ARG A 244 8.44 14.76 -10.77
N SER A 245 8.93 16.01 -10.81
CA SER A 245 8.86 17.00 -9.74
C SER A 245 8.01 18.22 -10.12
#